data_AF-A0A292RVG3-F1
#
_entry.id   AF-A0A292RVG3-F1
#
_cell.length_a   1.000
_cell.length_b   1.000
_cell.length_c   1.000
_cell.angle_alpha   90.00
_cell.angle_beta   90.00
_cell.angle_gamma   90.00
#
_symmetry.space_group_name_H-M   'P 1'
#
loop_
_entity.id
_entity.type
_entity.pdbx_description
1 polymer ?
#
loop_
_entity_poly.entity_id
_entity_poly.type
_entity_poly.pdbx_seq_one_letter_code
_entity_poly.pdbx_strand_id
1 'polypeptide(L)'
;MGNKDMARELKKYQDSIFYVNKLGGLVKIHLDSLEDYDHSLYNLHHYIEYQHYERNKNWYEDRGIKQKLILMSITLHEHVHNIGIKTLTDAEFEKKYKISRWKLIFNRKHSSY
;
A
#
# COMPACT_ATOMS: atom_id res chain seq x y z
N MET A 1 -20.03 8.19 2.44
CA MET A 1 -19.39 8.04 1.11
C MET A 1 -19.48 6.56 0.76
N GLY A 2 -20.26 6.22 -0.27
CA GLY A 2 -20.75 4.85 -0.48
C GLY A 2 -19.76 3.93 -1.21
N ASN A 3 -19.92 2.61 -1.02
CA ASN A 3 -19.13 1.53 -1.65
C ASN A 3 -18.89 1.71 -3.17
N LYS A 4 -19.82 2.36 -3.88
CA LYS A 4 -19.71 2.59 -5.34
C LYS A 4 -18.56 3.52 -5.76
N ASP A 5 -18.22 4.53 -4.96
CA ASP A 5 -17.12 5.44 -5.30
C ASP A 5 -15.76 4.78 -5.04
N MET A 6 -15.63 3.97 -3.98
CA MET A 6 -14.40 3.21 -3.70
C MET A 6 -14.14 2.13 -4.74
N ALA A 7 -15.17 1.37 -5.16
CA ALA A 7 -15.01 0.35 -6.18
C ALA A 7 -14.50 0.93 -7.52
N ARG A 8 -14.97 2.13 -7.89
CA ARG A 8 -14.48 2.85 -9.08
C ARG A 8 -13.02 3.27 -8.94
N GLU A 9 -12.61 3.77 -7.78
CA GLU A 9 -11.22 4.14 -7.52
C GLU A 9 -10.30 2.91 -7.51
N LEU A 10 -10.76 1.81 -6.92
CA LEU A 10 -10.03 0.55 -6.85
C LEU A 10 -9.81 -0.12 -8.20
N LYS A 11 -10.73 0.07 -9.15
CA LYS A 11 -10.62 -0.51 -10.50
C LYS A 11 -9.34 -0.10 -11.21
N LYS A 12 -8.81 1.10 -10.93
CA LYS A 12 -7.53 1.59 -11.46
C LYS A 12 -6.33 0.73 -11.00
N TYR A 13 -6.50 0.00 -9.90
CA TYR A 13 -5.45 -0.79 -9.26
C TYR A 13 -5.69 -2.29 -9.31
N GLN A 14 -6.74 -2.77 -9.97
CA GLN A 14 -7.17 -4.19 -9.97
C GLN A 14 -6.02 -5.18 -10.22
N ASP A 15 -5.06 -4.80 -11.08
CA ASP A 15 -3.92 -5.64 -11.47
C ASP A 15 -2.68 -5.45 -10.59
N SER A 16 -2.79 -4.63 -9.54
CA SER A 16 -1.70 -4.12 -8.71
C SER A 16 -2.08 -4.00 -7.22
N ILE A 17 -2.91 -4.92 -6.73
CA ILE A 17 -3.26 -5.05 -5.31
C ILE A 17 -2.42 -6.17 -4.67
N PHE A 18 -1.93 -5.91 -3.47
CA PHE A 18 -1.13 -6.83 -2.67
C PHE A 18 -1.73 -6.96 -1.28
N TYR A 19 -1.47 -8.04 -0.55
CA TYR A 19 -1.68 -8.09 0.90
C TYR A 19 -0.37 -8.42 1.61
N VAL A 20 -0.24 -7.96 2.86
CA VAL A 20 0.86 -8.35 3.74
C VAL A 20 0.48 -9.65 4.44
N ASN A 21 1.19 -10.74 4.14
CA ASN A 21 0.98 -12.01 4.82
C ASN A 21 1.56 -12.00 6.25
N LYS A 22 1.23 -13.02 7.06
CA LYS A 22 1.69 -13.11 8.46
C LYS A 22 3.21 -13.19 8.63
N LEU A 23 3.94 -13.52 7.56
CA LEU A 23 5.40 -13.59 7.51
C LEU A 23 6.01 -12.28 6.98
N GLY A 24 5.21 -11.25 6.71
CA GLY A 24 5.62 -9.97 6.14
C GLY A 24 5.98 -10.00 4.65
N GLY A 25 5.58 -11.06 3.96
CA GLY A 25 5.64 -11.14 2.50
C GLY A 25 4.49 -10.35 1.85
N LEU A 26 4.80 -9.65 0.77
CA LEU A 26 3.79 -9.03 -0.10
C LEU A 26 3.33 -10.07 -1.12
N VAL A 27 2.06 -10.40 -1.09
CA VAL A 27 1.46 -11.37 -2.00
C VAL A 27 0.48 -10.62 -2.89
N LYS A 28 0.68 -10.70 -4.20
CA LYS A 28 -0.25 -10.13 -5.18
C LYS A 28 -1.58 -10.86 -5.09
N ILE A 29 -2.67 -10.12 -5.03
CA ILE A 29 -4.03 -10.68 -5.05
C ILE A 29 -4.77 -10.21 -6.29
N HIS A 30 -5.63 -11.09 -6.77
CA HIS A 30 -6.65 -10.76 -7.74
C HIS A 30 -7.98 -10.65 -7.00
N LEU A 31 -8.72 -9.58 -7.28
CA LEU A 31 -10.08 -9.40 -6.80
C LEU A 31 -11.00 -9.52 -8.01
N ASP A 32 -11.75 -10.61 -8.09
CA ASP A 32 -12.69 -10.88 -9.19
C ASP A 32 -13.80 -9.83 -9.24
N SER A 33 -14.20 -9.33 -8.07
CA SER A 33 -15.11 -8.21 -7.90
C SER A 33 -14.62 -7.30 -6.78
N LEU A 34 -14.74 -5.99 -7.01
CA LEU A 34 -14.47 -4.97 -5.99
C LEU A 34 -15.71 -4.69 -5.13
N GLU A 35 -16.84 -5.38 -5.39
CA GLU A 35 -18.03 -5.36 -4.56
C GLU A 35 -17.84 -6.15 -3.27
N ASP A 36 -16.99 -7.18 -3.29
CA ASP A 36 -16.66 -8.02 -2.13
C ASP A 36 -15.57 -7.40 -1.24
N TYR A 37 -15.05 -6.22 -1.61
CA TYR A 37 -14.08 -5.50 -0.80
C TYR A 37 -14.75 -4.92 0.46
N ASP A 38 -14.49 -5.56 1.59
CA ASP A 38 -14.96 -5.07 2.88
C ASP A 38 -14.00 -4.04 3.50
N HIS A 39 -14.29 -2.76 3.25
CA HIS A 39 -13.57 -1.64 3.82
C HIS A 39 -13.71 -1.52 5.36
N SER A 40 -14.70 -2.19 5.96
CA SER A 40 -14.87 -2.20 7.42
C SER A 40 -13.85 -3.09 8.13
N LEU A 41 -13.26 -4.05 7.41
CA LEU A 41 -12.26 -4.98 7.94
C LEU A 41 -10.84 -4.63 7.48
N TYR A 42 -10.72 -4.10 6.25
CA TYR A 42 -9.44 -3.87 5.61
C TYR A 42 -9.32 -2.44 5.09
N ASN A 43 -8.16 -1.84 5.33
CA ASN A 43 -7.76 -0.59 4.71
C ASN A 43 -6.85 -0.85 3.50
N LEU A 44 -6.92 0.08 2.56
CA LEU A 44 -6.02 0.14 1.41
C LEU A 44 -4.93 1.17 1.70
N HIS A 45 -3.73 0.68 1.86
CA HIS A 45 -2.55 1.50 1.96
C HIS A 45 -1.98 1.72 0.57
N HIS A 46 -1.77 2.97 0.19
CA HIS A 46 -1.03 3.26 -1.03
C HIS A 46 0.45 3.01 -0.78
N TYR A 47 1.14 2.35 -1.72
CA TYR A 47 2.60 2.21 -1.63
C TYR A 47 3.23 3.59 -1.53
N ILE A 48 2.92 4.49 -2.46
CA ILE A 48 3.36 5.89 -2.41
C ILE A 48 2.20 6.71 -1.86
N GLU A 49 2.42 7.63 -0.92
CA GLU A 49 1.35 8.51 -0.44
C GLU A 49 0.57 9.12 -1.61
N TYR A 50 -0.75 8.95 -1.63
CA TYR A 50 -1.59 9.31 -2.76
C TYR A 50 -1.34 10.75 -3.24
N GLN A 51 -1.32 11.71 -2.30
CA GLN A 51 -1.09 13.11 -2.64
C GLN A 51 0.29 13.35 -3.25
N HIS A 52 1.31 12.63 -2.78
CA HIS A 52 2.67 12.75 -3.32
C HIS A 52 2.77 12.13 -4.72
N TYR A 53 2.11 10.99 -4.95
CA TYR A 53 2.04 10.36 -6.26
C TYR A 53 1.35 11.27 -7.27
N GLU A 54 0.16 11.78 -6.94
CA GLU A 54 -0.61 12.62 -7.86
C GLU A 54 0.12 13.93 -8.20
N ARG A 55 0.77 14.58 -7.22
CA ARG A 55 1.55 15.81 -7.47
C ARG A 55 2.76 15.60 -8.37
N ASN A 56 3.31 14.38 -8.40
CA ASN A 56 4.52 14.05 -9.16
C ASN A 56 4.27 12.97 -10.23
N LYS A 57 3.01 12.85 -10.70
CA LYS A 57 2.55 11.73 -11.52
C LYS A 57 3.42 11.49 -12.76
N ASN A 58 3.71 12.54 -13.52
CA ASN A 58 4.55 12.45 -14.71
C ASN A 58 5.95 11.91 -14.38
N TRP A 59 6.56 12.37 -13.28
CA TRP A 59 7.89 11.92 -12.86
C TRP A 59 7.92 10.41 -12.59
N TYR A 60 6.87 9.87 -11.97
CA TYR A 60 6.72 8.44 -11.71
C TYR A 60 6.42 7.64 -12.98
N GLU A 61 5.48 8.12 -13.80
CA GLU A 61 5.06 7.44 -15.03
C GLU A 61 6.19 7.36 -16.06
N ASP A 62 6.97 8.42 -16.24
CA ASP A 62 8.17 8.45 -17.10
C ASP A 62 9.23 7.42 -16.68
N ARG A 63 9.21 7.00 -15.41
CA ARG A 63 10.11 5.99 -14.82
C ARG A 63 9.47 4.60 -14.74
N GLY A 64 8.28 4.42 -15.30
CA GLY A 64 7.54 3.16 -15.23
C GLY A 64 7.08 2.78 -13.82
N ILE A 65 7.05 3.74 -12.90
CA ILE A 65 6.59 3.54 -11.53
C ILE A 65 5.08 3.79 -11.50
N LYS A 66 4.33 2.71 -11.26
CA LYS A 66 2.88 2.78 -11.07
C LYS A 66 2.52 2.74 -9.59
N GLN A 67 1.50 3.50 -9.22
CA GLN A 67 0.87 3.38 -7.91
C GLN A 67 0.32 1.97 -7.69
N LYS A 68 0.45 1.47 -6.47
CA LYS A 68 0.01 0.13 -6.04
C LYS A 68 -0.74 0.25 -4.72
N LEU A 69 -1.61 -0.73 -4.44
CA LEU A 69 -2.34 -0.80 -3.19
C LEU A 69 -1.94 -2.02 -2.37
N ILE A 70 -1.88 -1.85 -1.06
CA ILE A 70 -1.66 -2.91 -0.08
C ILE A 70 -2.91 -3.00 0.79
N LEU A 71 -3.62 -4.11 0.68
CA LEU A 71 -4.66 -4.52 1.58
C LEU A 71 -4.03 -4.91 2.93
N MET A 72 -4.46 -4.26 4.00
CA MET A 72 -4.02 -4.55 5.36
C MET A 72 -5.17 -4.36 6.34
N SER A 73 -5.14 -5.03 7.49
CA SER A 73 -6.13 -4.78 8.53
C SER A 73 -6.07 -3.32 9.00
N ILE A 74 -7.20 -2.78 9.45
CA ILE A 74 -7.27 -1.40 9.96
C ILE A 74 -6.24 -1.17 11.07
N THR A 75 -6.15 -2.09 12.03
CA THR A 75 -5.16 -2.01 13.12
C THR A 75 -3.73 -1.97 12.61
N LEU A 76 -3.39 -2.78 11.60
CA LEU A 76 -2.05 -2.76 11.01
C LEU A 76 -1.78 -1.43 10.30
N HIS A 77 -2.76 -0.92 9.54
CA HIS A 77 -2.69 0.36 8.86
C HIS A 77 -2.40 1.51 9.84
N GLU A 78 -3.17 1.59 10.92
CA GLU A 78 -3.01 2.62 11.95
C GLU A 78 -1.67 2.48 12.68
N HIS A 79 -1.29 1.26 13.06
CA HIS A 79 -0.01 1.02 13.71
C HIS A 79 1.18 1.41 12.82
N VAL A 80 1.12 1.12 11.52
CA VAL A 80 2.18 1.51 10.57
C VAL A 80 2.27 3.03 10.47
N HIS A 81 1.16 3.75 10.28
CA HIS A 81 1.19 5.21 10.07
C HIS A 81 1.44 6.03 11.34
N ASN A 82 0.82 5.63 12.46
CA ASN A 82 0.88 6.42 13.69
C ASN A 82 2.17 6.15 14.48
N ILE A 83 2.71 4.94 14.36
CA ILE A 83 3.87 4.50 15.14
C ILE A 83 5.01 4.11 14.21
N GLY A 84 4.78 3.09 13.37
CA GLY A 84 5.82 2.44 12.58
C GLY A 84 6.68 3.41 11.78
N ILE A 85 6.07 4.24 10.92
CA ILE A 85 6.77 5.17 10.03
C ILE A 85 7.42 6.32 10.82
N LYS A 86 6.75 6.81 11.86
CA LYS A 86 7.16 8.02 12.58
C LYS A 86 8.24 7.80 13.62
N THR A 87 8.31 6.61 14.23
CA THR A 87 9.14 6.42 15.44
C THR A 87 10.19 5.34 15.33
N LEU A 88 10.04 4.37 14.43
CA LEU A 88 10.99 3.25 14.34
C LEU A 88 12.16 3.59 13.40
N THR A 89 13.29 2.90 13.57
CA THR A 89 14.28 2.76 12.49
C THR A 89 13.79 1.74 11.45
N ASP A 90 14.43 1.68 10.28
CA ASP A 90 14.09 0.68 9.26
C ASP A 90 14.25 -0.76 9.77
N ALA A 91 15.30 -1.02 10.55
CA ALA A 91 15.58 -2.35 11.09
C ALA A 91 14.54 -2.75 12.14
N GLU A 92 14.13 -1.83 13.01
CA GLU A 92 13.06 -2.07 13.99
C GLU A 92 11.70 -2.24 13.32
N PHE A 93 11.42 -1.45 12.30
CA PHE A 93 10.20 -1.56 11.50
C PHE A 93 10.11 -2.95 10.85
N GLU A 94 11.18 -3.37 10.16
CA GLU A 94 11.23 -4.67 9.50
C GLU A 94 11.16 -5.82 10.51
N LYS A 95 11.83 -5.71 11.66
CA LYS A 95 11.74 -6.70 12.72
C LYS A 95 10.31 -6.84 13.27
N LYS A 96 9.59 -5.72 13.44
CA LYS A 96 8.24 -5.66 14.01
C LYS A 96 7.16 -6.10 13.03
N TYR A 97 7.16 -5.54 11.82
CA TYR A 97 6.10 -5.77 10.83
C TYR A 97 6.45 -6.88 9.83
N LYS A 98 7.67 -7.43 9.90
CA LYS A 98 8.21 -8.47 8.99
C LYS A 98 8.31 -8.05 7.53
N ILE A 99 8.06 -6.78 7.23
CA ILE A 99 8.14 -6.16 5.92
C ILE A 99 9.03 -4.92 6.02
N SER A 100 9.91 -4.73 5.06
CA SER A 100 10.73 -3.53 5.06
C SER A 100 9.85 -2.30 4.87
N ARG A 101 10.16 -1.22 5.62
CA ARG A 101 9.46 0.07 5.49
C ARG A 101 9.40 0.53 4.04
N TRP A 102 10.51 0.36 3.33
CA TRP A 102 10.64 0.74 1.94
C TRP A 102 9.81 -0.08 0.99
N LYS A 103 9.45 -1.32 1.31
CA LYS A 103 8.48 -2.10 0.53
C LYS A 103 7.04 -1.67 0.79
N LEU A 104 6.77 -1.01 1.92
CA LEU A 104 5.48 -0.42 2.23
C LEU A 104 5.32 0.97 1.62
N ILE A 105 6.39 1.77 1.62
CA ILE A 105 6.38 3.17 1.15
C ILE A 105 6.85 3.30 -0.32
N PHE A 106 7.59 2.32 -0.84
CA PHE A 106 8.15 2.32 -2.19
C PHE A 106 8.26 0.89 -2.74
N ASN A 107 8.66 0.71 -4.00
CA ASN A 107 8.91 -0.62 -4.54
C ASN A 107 10.33 -1.14 -4.21
N ARG A 108 11.22 -0.30 -3.66
CA ARG A 108 12.63 -0.63 -3.28
C ARG A 108 13.20 0.38 -2.27
N LYS A 109 14.10 -0.10 -1.38
CA LYS A 109 14.94 0.72 -0.50
C LYS A 109 15.97 1.45 -1.35
N HIS A 110 15.91 2.78 -1.42
CA HIS A 110 16.79 3.62 -2.25
C HIS A 110 17.08 3.01 -3.63
N SER A 111 16.12 3.13 -4.54
CA SER A 111 16.46 3.13 -5.96
C SER A 111 17.18 4.45 -6.22
N SER A 112 18.46 4.43 -6.57
CA SER A 112 19.25 5.61 -6.96
C SER A 112 18.83 6.15 -8.34
N TYR A 113 17.51 6.29 -8.56
CA TYR A 113 16.90 6.65 -9.84
C TYR A 113 15.65 7.51 -9.63
#